data_AF-A0AAV4BYL7-F1
#
_entry.id   AF-A0AAV4BYL7-F1
#
_cell.length_a   1.000
_cell.length_b   1.000
_cell.length_c   1.000
_cell.angle_alpha   90.00
_cell.angle_beta   90.00
_cell.angle_gamma   90.00
#
_symmetry.space_group_name_H-M   'P 1'
#
loop_
_entity.id
_entity.type
_entity.pdbx_description
1 polymer ?
#
loop_
_entity_poly.entity_id
_entity_poly.type
_entity_poly.pdbx_seq_one_letter_code
_entity_poly.pdbx_strand_id
1 'polypeptide(L)'
;MLIPKLLWPLLVYDICSSTVEVIKAKINKYTRKWLGVPPSLSDVTMYCRNAKLKLPMKSILEEYKCGKARLLTMLEESDDAMVKTVQPSLKTGRKWKVTESVDEAKECLK
;
A
#
# COMPACT_ATOMS: atom_id res chain seq x y z
N MET A 1 -11.53 -3.04 13.17
CA MET A 1 -10.41 -2.11 12.84
C MET A 1 -9.06 -2.84 12.93
N LEU A 2 -8.75 -3.72 11.98
CA LEU A 2 -7.48 -4.50 12.00
C LEU A 2 -6.43 -3.93 11.03
N ILE A 3 -6.87 -3.34 9.92
CA ILE A 3 -6.02 -2.81 8.86
C ILE A 3 -5.05 -1.71 9.37
N PRO A 4 -5.45 -0.72 10.19
CA PRO A 4 -4.52 0.29 10.69
C PRO A 4 -3.39 -0.29 11.55
N LYS A 5 -3.69 -1.35 12.34
CA LYS A 5 -2.69 -2.01 13.19
C LYS A 5 -1.65 -2.78 12.37
N LEU A 6 -2.04 -3.30 11.22
CA LEU A 6 -1.14 -3.98 10.29
C LEU A 6 -0.30 -2.99 9.46
N LEU A 7 -0.72 -1.73 9.35
CA LEU A 7 -0.03 -0.78 8.49
C LEU A 7 1.35 -0.40 9.03
N TRP A 8 1.47 -0.20 10.34
CA TRP A 8 2.74 0.16 10.97
C TRP A 8 3.87 -0.85 10.72
N PRO A 9 3.71 -2.16 10.99
CA PRO A 9 4.76 -3.13 10.69
C PRO A 9 5.06 -3.22 9.18
N LEU A 10 4.05 -3.03 8.32
CA LEU A 10 4.27 -2.98 6.87
C LEU A 10 5.11 -1.77 6.43
N LEU A 11 5.07 -0.67 7.17
CA LEU A 11 5.85 0.53 6.90
C LEU A 11 7.27 0.45 7.43
N VAL A 12 7.43 0.00 8.67
CA VAL A 12 8.72 -0.04 9.36
C VAL A 12 9.65 -1.11 8.77
N TYR A 13 9.11 -2.27 8.39
CA TYR A 13 9.93 -3.36 7.85
C TYR A 13 10.10 -3.30 6.33
N ASP A 14 11.21 -3.85 5.86
CA ASP A 14 11.53 -4.07 4.45
C ASP A 14 10.74 -5.28 3.91
N ILE A 15 9.46 -5.05 3.62
CA ILE A 15 8.56 -6.08 3.09
C ILE A 15 8.40 -5.90 1.58
N CYS A 16 8.55 -7.00 0.84
CA CYS A 16 8.31 -6.98 -0.60
C CYS A 16 6.82 -6.78 -0.93
N SER A 17 6.53 -6.04 -2.01
CA SER A 17 5.16 -5.84 -2.50
C SER A 17 4.43 -7.15 -2.81
N SER A 18 5.14 -8.18 -3.27
CA SER A 18 4.59 -9.52 -3.50
C SER A 18 4.03 -10.17 -2.23
N THR A 19 4.66 -9.97 -1.08
CA THR A 19 4.16 -10.49 0.20
C THR A 19 2.83 -9.83 0.58
N VAL A 20 2.74 -8.51 0.37
CA VAL A 20 1.52 -7.73 0.63
C VAL A 20 0.38 -8.16 -0.30
N GLU A 21 0.68 -8.51 -1.56
CA GLU A 21 -0.30 -9.06 -2.50
C GLU A 21 -0.87 -10.41 -2.03
N VAL A 22 -0.04 -11.30 -1.48
CA VAL A 22 -0.51 -12.58 -0.92
C VAL A 22 -1.43 -12.33 0.28
N ILE A 23 -1.09 -11.37 1.14
CA ILE A 23 -1.94 -10.97 2.28
C ILE A 23 -3.28 -10.41 1.77
N LYS A 24 -3.25 -9.51 0.78
CA LYS A 24 -4.45 -8.98 0.12
C LYS A 24 -5.32 -10.10 -0.43
N ALA A 25 -4.74 -11.07 -1.14
CA ALA A 25 -5.47 -12.19 -1.73
C ALA A 25 -6.18 -13.03 -0.67
N LYS A 26 -5.52 -13.30 0.47
CA LYS A 26 -6.13 -14.00 1.61
C LYS A 26 -7.29 -13.21 2.19
N ILE A 27 -7.10 -11.92 2.47
CA ILE A 27 -8.16 -11.04 2.99
C ILE A 27 -9.35 -11.05 2.04
N ASN A 28 -9.13 -10.83 0.73
CA ASN A 28 -10.21 -10.79 -0.25
C ASN A 28 -10.96 -12.11 -0.33
N LYS A 29 -10.25 -13.25 -0.30
CA LYS A 29 -10.89 -14.58 -0.31
C LYS A 29 -11.84 -14.76 0.86
N TYR A 30 -11.40 -14.42 2.07
CA TYR A 30 -12.24 -14.54 3.27
C TYR A 30 -13.37 -13.52 3.29
N THR A 31 -13.11 -12.27 2.90
CA THR A 31 -14.14 -11.23 2.80
C THR A 31 -15.21 -11.61 1.77
N ARG A 32 -14.84 -12.16 0.61
CA ARG A 32 -15.81 -12.64 -0.39
C ARG A 32 -16.69 -13.76 0.15
N LYS A 33 -16.06 -14.75 0.80
CA LYS A 33 -16.77 -15.87 1.44
C LYS A 33 -17.72 -15.38 2.53
N TRP A 34 -17.30 -14.40 3.32
CA TRP A 34 -18.11 -13.81 4.39
C TRP A 34 -19.30 -13.01 3.85
N LEU A 35 -19.10 -12.28 2.74
CA LEU A 35 -20.15 -11.51 2.07
C LEU A 35 -21.08 -12.36 1.16
N GLY A 36 -20.78 -13.65 0.97
CA GLY A 36 -21.54 -14.52 0.07
C GLY A 36 -21.42 -14.15 -1.42
N VAL A 37 -20.40 -13.37 -1.80
CA VAL A 37 -20.19 -12.94 -3.20
C VAL A 37 -19.35 -13.96 -3.96
N PRO A 38 -19.53 -14.09 -5.29
CA PRO A 38 -18.78 -15.05 -6.09
C PRO A 38 -17.26 -14.75 -6.05
N PRO A 39 -16.41 -15.79 -6.12
CA PRO A 39 -14.95 -15.61 -6.11
C PRO A 39 -14.43 -14.83 -7.34
N SER A 40 -15.21 -14.80 -8.43
CA SER A 40 -14.94 -14.04 -9.65
C SER A 40 -15.18 -12.54 -9.52
N LEU A 41 -15.80 -12.08 -8.42
CA LEU A 41 -16.03 -10.65 -8.19
C LEU A 41 -14.70 -9.90 -8.16
N SER A 42 -14.56 -8.86 -8.98
CA SER A 42 -13.31 -8.11 -9.11
C SER A 42 -12.94 -7.38 -7.82
N ASP A 43 -11.64 -7.34 -7.51
CA ASP A 43 -11.12 -6.58 -6.36
C ASP A 43 -11.56 -5.11 -6.41
N VAL A 44 -11.60 -4.52 -7.61
CA VAL A 44 -11.98 -3.11 -7.81
C VAL A 44 -13.39 -2.85 -7.29
N THR A 45 -14.34 -3.74 -7.57
CA THR A 45 -15.72 -3.58 -7.07
C THR A 45 -15.85 -3.71 -5.55
N MET A 46 -14.91 -4.37 -4.88
CA MET A 46 -14.89 -4.46 -3.41
C MET A 46 -14.37 -3.18 -2.74
N TYR A 47 -13.42 -2.48 -3.37
CA TYR A 47 -12.74 -1.32 -2.78
C TYR A 47 -13.20 0.02 -3.35
N CYS A 48 -13.91 0.02 -4.48
CA CYS A 48 -14.39 1.23 -5.13
C CYS A 48 -15.51 1.89 -4.31
N ARG A 49 -15.32 3.18 -3.96
CA ARG A 49 -16.34 3.99 -3.27
C ARG A 49 -17.60 4.23 -4.10
N ASN A 50 -17.47 4.17 -5.42
CA ASN A 50 -18.55 4.44 -6.37
C ASN A 50 -19.26 3.16 -6.85
N ALA A 51 -18.80 1.98 -6.42
CA ALA A 51 -19.48 0.73 -6.72
C ALA A 51 -20.77 0.59 -5.91
N LYS A 52 -21.65 -0.32 -6.34
CA LYS A 52 -22.85 -0.70 -5.56
C LYS A 52 -22.47 -1.25 -4.18
N LEU A 53 -21.37 -2.01 -4.12
CA LEU A 53 -20.81 -2.59 -2.91
C LEU A 53 -19.90 -1.56 -2.21
N LYS A 54 -20.50 -0.62 -1.47
CA LYS A 54 -19.78 0.46 -0.76
C LYS A 54 -19.21 -0.03 0.57
N LEU A 55 -18.18 -0.87 0.53
CA LEU A 55 -17.55 -1.35 1.77
C LEU A 55 -16.72 -0.24 2.44
N PRO A 56 -16.78 -0.11 3.79
CA PRO A 56 -15.95 0.84 4.53
C PRO A 56 -14.52 0.29 4.74
N MET A 57 -13.89 -0.20 3.68
CA MET A 57 -12.53 -0.73 3.72
C MET A 57 -11.75 -0.32 2.47
N LYS A 58 -10.46 -0.10 2.65
CA LYS A 58 -9.51 0.12 1.56
C LYS A 58 -8.65 -1.12 1.38
N SER A 59 -8.09 -1.27 0.19
CA SER A 59 -7.17 -2.35 -0.11
C SER A 59 -5.90 -2.19 0.72
N ILE A 60 -5.46 -3.26 1.39
CA ILE A 60 -4.21 -3.26 2.17
C ILE A 60 -2.99 -2.94 1.28
N LEU A 61 -3.05 -3.33 0.00
CA LEU A 61 -2.00 -3.04 -0.97
C LEU A 61 -1.96 -1.56 -1.33
N GLU A 62 -3.11 -0.91 -1.45
CA GLU A 62 -3.18 0.53 -1.74
C GLU A 62 -2.65 1.34 -0.56
N GLU A 63 -3.07 1.00 0.66
CA GLU A 63 -2.58 1.64 1.88
C GLU A 63 -1.07 1.39 2.08
N TYR A 64 -0.58 0.19 1.77
CA TYR A 64 0.85 -0.11 1.77
C TYR A 64 1.64 0.77 0.80
N LYS A 65 1.20 0.87 -0.46
CA LYS A 65 1.87 1.70 -1.47
C LYS A 65 1.85 3.19 -1.09
N CYS A 66 0.69 3.68 -0.67
CA CYS A 66 0.53 5.07 -0.23
C CYS A 66 1.42 5.38 0.97
N GLY A 67 1.46 4.48 1.96
CA GLY A 67 2.28 4.68 3.13
C GLY A 67 3.78 4.62 2.83
N LYS A 68 4.25 3.71 1.96
CA LYS A 68 5.66 3.67 1.53
C LYS A 68 6.06 4.91 0.73
N ALA A 69 5.20 5.39 -0.17
CA ALA A 69 5.44 6.64 -0.90
C ALA A 69 5.54 7.83 0.06
N ARG A 70 4.60 7.93 1.01
CA ARG A 70 4.61 8.97 2.04
C ARG A 70 5.87 8.93 2.90
N LEU A 71 6.29 7.73 3.30
CA LEU A 71 7.49 7.55 4.10
C LEU A 71 8.73 7.99 3.31
N LEU A 72 8.81 7.66 2.02
CA LEU A 72 9.90 8.14 1.17
C LEU A 72 9.97 9.67 1.14
N THR A 73 8.85 10.33 0.85
CA THR A 73 8.78 11.80 0.82
C THR A 73 9.13 12.41 2.17
N MET A 74 8.66 11.82 3.28
CA MET A 74 9.01 12.28 4.63
C MET A 74 10.51 12.13 4.93
N LEU A 75 11.17 11.08 4.44
CA LEU A 75 12.61 10.91 4.61
C LEU A 75 13.41 11.88 3.74
N GLU A 76 12.96 12.13 2.51
CA GLU A 76 13.57 13.10 1.58
C GLU A 76 13.46 14.54 2.10
N GLU A 77 12.31 14.91 2.66
CA GLU A 77 12.01 16.25 3.16
C GLU A 77 12.34 16.43 4.65
N SER A 78 12.91 15.42 5.31
CA SER A 78 13.21 15.47 6.75
C SER A 78 14.26 16.54 7.05
N ASP A 79 14.03 17.39 8.05
CA ASP A 79 15.00 18.41 8.50
C ASP A 79 16.16 17.86 9.33
N ASP A 80 16.07 16.61 9.77
CA ASP A 80 17.10 15.96 10.59
C ASP A 80 18.38 15.72 9.77
N ALA A 81 19.49 16.32 10.21
CA ALA A 81 20.80 16.22 9.56
C ALA A 81 21.30 14.77 9.44
N MET A 82 21.02 13.91 10.42
CA MET A 82 21.40 12.49 10.37
C MET A 82 20.62 11.75 9.28
N VAL A 83 19.32 12.03 9.16
CA VAL A 83 18.46 11.41 8.12
C VAL A 83 18.88 11.88 6.73
N LYS A 84 19.15 13.18 6.55
CA LYS A 84 19.67 13.75 5.29
C LYS A 84 21.03 13.14 4.89
N THR A 85 21.87 12.81 5.86
CA THR A 85 23.20 12.22 5.61
C THR A 85 23.09 10.75 5.22
N VAL A 86 22.24 9.98 5.91
CA VAL A 86 22.13 8.52 5.69
C VAL A 86 21.30 8.17 4.45
N GLN A 87 20.26 8.96 4.14
CA GLN A 87 19.30 8.72 3.03
C GLN A 87 18.83 7.26 2.97
N PRO A 88 17.99 6.82 3.92
CA PRO A 88 17.58 5.42 4.00
C PRO A 88 16.85 4.97 2.73
N SER A 89 17.38 3.95 2.07
CA SER A 89 16.71 3.37 0.89
C SER A 89 15.59 2.42 1.32
N LEU A 90 14.39 2.62 0.77
CA LEU A 90 13.24 1.75 1.06
C LEU A 90 13.27 0.51 0.15
N LYS A 91 13.32 -0.67 0.77
CA LYS A 91 13.28 -1.92 0.01
C LYS A 91 11.85 -2.42 -0.10
N THR A 92 11.27 -2.30 -1.30
CA THR A 92 9.92 -2.80 -1.63
C THR A 92 9.90 -4.01 -2.55
N GLY A 93 11.07 -4.60 -2.79
CA GLY A 93 11.29 -5.76 -3.65
C GLY A 93 11.44 -5.39 -5.14
N ARG A 94 11.45 -6.41 -6.01
CA ARG A 94 11.70 -6.22 -7.45
C ARG A 94 10.47 -5.79 -8.25
N LYS A 95 9.27 -6.21 -7.83
CA LYS A 95 8.03 -6.03 -8.59
C LYS A 95 7.54 -4.58 -8.62
N TRP A 96 7.83 -3.82 -7.57
CA TRP A 96 7.40 -2.43 -7.44
C TRP A 96 8.42 -1.67 -6.61
N LYS A 97 8.90 -0.55 -7.15
CA LYS A 97 9.85 0.35 -6.49
C LYS A 97 9.16 1.67 -6.20
N VAL A 98 9.33 2.15 -4.96
CA VAL A 98 8.66 3.36 -4.47
C VAL A 98 9.22 4.60 -5.14
N THR A 99 10.54 4.67 -5.30
CA THR A 99 11.24 5.82 -5.90
C THR A 99 10.71 6.10 -7.29
N GLU A 100 10.70 5.10 -8.17
CA GLU A 100 10.20 5.21 -9.55
C GLU A 100 8.75 5.70 -9.59
N SER A 101 7.88 5.18 -8.73
CA SER A 101 6.47 5.62 -8.68
C SER A 101 6.28 7.02 -8.12
N VAL A 102 7.13 7.47 -7.19
CA VAL A 102 7.08 8.83 -6.64
C VAL A 102 7.63 9.83 -7.66
N ASP A 103 8.70 9.48 -8.37
CA ASP A 103 9.27 10.32 -9.41
C ASP A 103 8.30 10.50 -10.59
N GLU A 104 7.68 9.42 -11.07
CA GLU A 104 6.61 9.48 -12.08
C GLU A 104 5.44 10.38 -11.62
N ALA A 105 5.04 10.28 -10.35
CA ALA A 105 3.99 11.14 -9.80
C ALA A 105 4.43 12.61 -9.70
N LYS A 106 5.70 12.89 -9.36
CA LYS A 106 6.28 14.25 -9.36
C LYS A 106 6.35 14.83 -10.78
N GLU A 107 6.62 14.00 -11.80
CA GLU A 107 6.63 14.42 -13.20
C GLU A 107 5.24 14.78 -13.71
N CYS A 108 4.20 14.02 -13.34
CA CYS A 108 2.81 14.30 -13.71
C CYS A 108 2.24 15.59 -13.10
N LEU A 109 2.92 16.18 -12.11
CA LEU A 109 2.54 17.47 -11.50
C LEU A 109 3.19 18.67 -12.19
N LYS A 110 4.18 18.45 -13.05
CA LYS A 110 4.85 19.50 -13.83
C LYS A 110 4.08 19.78 -15.12
#